data_AF-A0A2N1M509-F1
#
_entry.id   AF-A0A2N1M509-F1
#
_cell.length_a   1.000
_cell.length_b   1.000
_cell.length_c   1.000
_cell.angle_alpha   90.00
_cell.angle_beta   90.00
_cell.angle_gamma   90.00
#
_symmetry.space_group_name_H-M   'P 1'
#
loop_
_entity.id
_entity.type
_entity.pdbx_description
1 polymer ?
#
loop_
_entity_poly.entity_id
_entity_poly.type
_entity_poly.pdbx_seq_one_letter_code
_entity_poly.pdbx_strand_id
1 'polypeptide(L)'
;MSVDIEEAKEYINKTPHYILRLYGYLVNSQKAVVTITGIKVFFDIHVPNNTSIPKFWSKIKGILATGEDGSGNTMNMNLIWMECIKAYPICGYHAEKKPYLRITAPNKDLRFTALDIISRYNSEIDQENRIETASDDTGTYYRKVAREYKIPLSGWGLVSDYRYNFSAPYCAKSQHYPHAFYVHIDNFRPIDNFEPLYKIYPSSLFVHDRALVLT
;
A
#
# COMPACT_ATOMS: atom_id res chain seq x y z
N MET A 1 -2.58 -3.94 -19.28
CA MET A 1 -1.62 -4.75 -18.51
C MET A 1 -0.55 -3.88 -17.89
N SER A 2 -0.23 -4.03 -16.60
CA SER A 2 0.92 -3.33 -15.98
C SER A 2 2.24 -4.01 -16.34
N VAL A 3 3.24 -3.20 -16.64
CA VAL A 3 4.60 -3.59 -17.05
C VAL A 3 5.65 -2.97 -16.14
N ASP A 4 5.36 -1.77 -15.61
CA ASP A 4 6.25 -1.10 -14.66
C ASP A 4 5.43 -0.38 -13.58
N ILE A 5 6.06 -0.16 -12.42
CA ILE A 5 5.42 0.31 -11.20
C ILE A 5 6.29 1.39 -10.57
N GLU A 6 5.68 2.54 -10.28
CA GLU A 6 6.34 3.63 -9.57
C GLU A 6 5.55 3.98 -8.31
N GLU A 7 6.26 4.09 -7.21
CA GLU A 7 5.73 4.65 -5.97
C GLU A 7 5.94 6.16 -5.97
N ALA A 8 4.88 6.93 -5.77
CA ALA A 8 4.95 8.38 -5.74
C ALA A 8 4.15 8.96 -4.56
N LYS A 9 4.20 10.29 -4.43
CA LYS A 9 3.42 11.03 -3.44
C LYS A 9 2.53 12.04 -4.13
N GLU A 10 1.30 12.17 -3.66
CA GLU A 10 0.37 13.23 -4.01
C GLU A 10 0.14 14.12 -2.79
N TYR A 11 0.22 15.44 -2.97
CA TYR A 11 0.01 16.37 -1.87
C TYR A 11 -1.46 16.79 -1.81
N ILE A 12 -2.15 16.39 -0.74
CA ILE A 12 -3.51 16.81 -0.44
C ILE A 12 -3.42 17.69 0.81
N ASN A 13 -3.84 18.96 0.70
CA ASN A 13 -3.76 19.92 1.80
C ASN A 13 -2.36 20.00 2.45
N LYS A 14 -1.30 20.01 1.63
CA LYS A 14 0.12 19.98 2.04
C LYS A 14 0.58 18.69 2.74
N THR A 15 -0.28 17.70 2.91
CA THR A 15 0.09 16.38 3.43
C THR A 15 0.42 15.46 2.26
N PRO A 16 1.63 14.86 2.21
CA PRO A 16 1.96 13.88 1.19
C PRO A 16 1.24 12.55 1.50
N HIS A 17 0.44 12.10 0.53
CA HIS A 17 -0.23 10.81 0.51
C HIS A 17 0.45 9.87 -0.46
N TYR A 18 0.53 8.58 -0.10
CA TYR A 18 1.05 7.56 -0.99
C TYR A 18 0.12 7.33 -2.19
N ILE A 19 0.71 7.29 -3.38
CA ILE A 19 0.04 6.88 -4.61
C ILE A 19 0.88 5.82 -5.33
N LEU A 20 0.21 4.99 -6.11
CA LEU A 20 0.86 3.97 -6.92
C LEU A 20 0.57 4.23 -8.40
N ARG A 21 1.62 4.29 -9.22
CA ARG A 21 1.49 4.41 -10.67
C ARG A 21 1.80 3.09 -11.33
N LEU A 22 0.86 2.62 -12.14
CA LEU A 22 1.03 1.45 -12.99
C LEU A 22 1.20 1.91 -14.42
N TYR A 23 2.35 1.61 -15.01
CA TYR A 23 2.62 1.85 -16.42
C TYR A 23 2.31 0.60 -17.21
N GLY A 24 1.70 0.76 -18.38
CA GLY A 24 1.19 -0.38 -19.10
C GLY A 24 0.58 -0.08 -20.45
N TYR A 25 -0.12 -1.09 -20.97
CA TYR A 25 -0.84 -1.02 -22.24
C TYR A 25 -2.34 -1.19 -22.05
N LEU A 26 -3.12 -0.44 -22.82
CA LEU A 26 -4.55 -0.65 -23.01
C LEU A 26 -4.79 -1.83 -23.96
N VAL A 27 -6.05 -2.28 -24.07
CA VAL A 27 -6.44 -3.41 -24.93
C VAL A 27 -6.10 -3.17 -26.41
N ASN A 28 -6.00 -1.92 -26.84
CA ASN A 28 -5.59 -1.52 -28.18
C ASN A 28 -4.08 -1.24 -28.32
N SER A 29 -3.26 -1.74 -27.37
CA SER A 29 -1.81 -1.57 -27.32
C SER A 29 -1.31 -0.13 -27.14
N GLN A 30 -2.19 0.84 -26.85
CA GLN A 30 -1.77 2.19 -26.52
C GLN A 30 -1.16 2.24 -25.12
N LYS A 31 -0.04 2.95 -24.98
CA LYS A 31 0.63 3.17 -23.71
C LYS A 31 -0.23 4.02 -22.78
N ALA A 32 -0.39 3.57 -21.54
CA ALA A 32 -1.13 4.27 -20.51
C ALA A 32 -0.41 4.23 -19.16
N VAL A 33 -0.71 5.23 -18.34
CA VAL A 33 -0.38 5.25 -16.92
C VAL A 33 -1.68 5.30 -16.11
N VAL A 34 -1.78 4.45 -15.09
CA VAL A 34 -2.88 4.45 -14.13
C VAL A 34 -2.33 4.87 -12.77
N THR A 35 -2.72 6.05 -12.31
CA THR A 35 -2.42 6.52 -10.95
C THR A 35 -3.55 6.09 -10.02
N ILE A 36 -3.20 5.27 -9.04
CA ILE A 36 -4.10 4.75 -8.03
C ILE A 36 -3.92 5.55 -6.74
N THR A 37 -5.02 6.13 -6.27
CA THR A 37 -5.09 6.95 -5.04
C THR A 37 -5.91 6.23 -3.95
N GLY A 38 -5.95 6.79 -2.74
CA GLY A 38 -6.73 6.23 -1.64
C GLY A 38 -6.11 4.99 -0.97
N ILE A 39 -4.87 4.67 -1.30
CA ILE A 39 -4.12 3.56 -0.70
C ILE A 39 -3.80 3.91 0.75
N LYS A 40 -4.25 3.07 1.69
CA LYS A 40 -3.95 3.22 3.11
C LYS A 40 -2.55 2.70 3.39
N VAL A 41 -1.68 3.56 3.93
CA VAL A 41 -0.36 3.15 4.39
C VAL A 41 -0.44 2.77 5.86
N PHE A 42 -0.19 1.51 6.19
CA PHE A 42 -0.28 1.05 7.58
C PHE A 42 0.74 -0.04 7.94
N PHE A 43 0.86 -0.33 9.23
CA PHE A 43 1.43 -1.55 9.79
C PHE A 43 0.65 -1.92 11.06
N ASP A 44 0.83 -3.15 11.55
CA ASP A 44 0.06 -3.68 12.66
C ASP A 44 0.98 -3.97 13.85
N ILE A 45 0.48 -3.82 15.07
CA ILE A 45 1.16 -4.15 16.32
C ILE A 45 0.31 -5.13 17.10
N HIS A 46 0.87 -6.28 17.47
CA HIS A 46 0.16 -7.28 18.27
C HIS A 46 -0.11 -6.74 19.68
N VAL A 47 -1.34 -6.91 20.17
CA VAL A 47 -1.71 -6.50 21.53
C VAL A 47 -1.51 -7.68 22.48
N PRO A 48 -0.69 -7.53 23.55
CA PRO A 48 -0.48 -8.61 24.52
C PRO A 48 -1.79 -9.00 25.23
N ASN A 49 -2.00 -10.31 25.41
CA ASN A 49 -3.24 -10.89 25.96
C ASN A 49 -3.70 -10.25 27.28
N ASN A 50 -2.77 -9.84 28.14
CA ASN A 50 -3.05 -9.33 29.49
C ASN A 50 -3.16 -7.79 29.57
N THR A 51 -3.21 -7.10 28.42
CA THR A 51 -3.21 -5.63 28.38
C THR A 51 -4.47 -5.10 27.72
N SER A 52 -5.14 -4.16 28.37
CA SER A 52 -6.25 -3.44 27.74
C SER A 52 -5.77 -2.60 26.56
N ILE A 53 -6.49 -2.63 25.43
CA ILE A 53 -6.20 -1.86 24.22
C ILE A 53 -5.90 -0.37 24.50
N PRO A 54 -6.67 0.37 25.31
CA PRO A 54 -6.38 1.78 25.59
C PRO A 54 -5.05 1.99 26.31
N LYS A 55 -4.74 1.17 27.32
CA LYS A 55 -3.46 1.22 28.04
C LYS A 55 -2.29 0.91 27.12
N PHE A 56 -2.45 -0.10 26.26
CA PHE A 56 -1.41 -0.45 25.29
C PHE A 56 -1.20 0.66 24.27
N TRP A 57 -2.27 1.25 23.73
CA TRP A 57 -2.19 2.39 22.83
C TRP A 57 -1.48 3.59 23.48
N SER A 58 -1.79 3.92 24.74
CA SER A 58 -1.08 4.98 25.46
C SER A 58 0.42 4.73 25.57
N LYS A 59 0.84 3.47 25.78
CA LYS A 59 2.27 3.07 25.76
C LYS A 59 2.88 3.32 24.37
N ILE A 60 2.26 2.82 23.32
CA ILE A 60 2.73 2.99 21.94
C ILE A 60 2.80 4.47 21.56
N LYS A 61 1.78 5.24 21.93
CA LYS A 61 1.71 6.69 21.68
C LYS A 61 2.86 7.42 22.37
N GLY A 62 3.21 7.04 23.60
CA GLY A 62 4.37 7.57 24.31
C GLY A 62 5.66 7.31 23.55
N ILE A 63 5.90 6.06 23.15
CA ILE A 63 7.11 5.65 22.42
C ILE A 63 7.24 6.40 21.10
N LEU A 64 6.16 6.49 20.31
CA LEU A 64 6.18 7.18 19.02
C LEU A 64 6.33 8.71 19.16
N ALA A 65 5.85 9.31 20.26
CA ALA A 65 5.95 10.74 20.50
C ALA A 65 7.32 11.18 21.02
N THR A 66 8.01 10.32 21.79
CA THR A 66 9.33 10.63 22.37
C THR A 66 10.48 10.06 21.56
N GLY A 67 10.21 9.05 20.74
CA GLY A 67 11.23 8.36 19.95
C GLY A 67 11.68 9.17 18.74
N GLU A 68 12.92 8.93 18.36
CA GLU A 68 13.53 9.43 17.13
C GLU A 68 13.92 8.23 16.25
N ASP A 69 13.79 8.37 14.94
CA ASP A 69 14.36 7.39 14.01
C ASP A 69 15.90 7.52 13.96
N GLY A 70 16.57 6.61 13.25
CA GLY A 70 18.02 6.61 13.08
C GLY A 70 18.59 7.86 12.42
N SER A 71 17.75 8.74 11.87
CA SER A 71 18.12 10.05 11.32
C SER A 71 17.71 11.23 12.19
N GLY A 72 17.16 11.00 13.39
CA GLY A 72 16.73 12.04 14.32
C GLY A 72 15.35 12.64 14.00
N ASN A 73 14.56 12.05 13.10
CA ASN A 73 13.22 12.54 12.83
C ASN A 73 12.25 12.08 13.92
N THR A 74 11.40 13.01 14.34
CA THR A 74 10.31 12.74 15.28
C THR A 74 9.00 12.53 14.53
N MET A 75 8.09 11.80 15.16
CA MET A 75 6.81 11.47 14.56
C MET A 75 5.75 12.53 14.88
N ASN A 76 5.13 13.12 13.85
CA ASN A 76 3.97 13.98 14.07
C ASN A 76 2.73 13.11 14.36
N MET A 77 2.37 13.02 15.63
CA MET A 77 1.26 12.20 16.11
C MET A 77 -0.12 12.62 15.59
N ASN A 78 -0.28 13.86 15.11
CA ASN A 78 -1.56 14.33 14.56
C ASN A 78 -1.87 13.75 13.17
N LEU A 79 -0.88 13.16 12.50
CA LEU A 79 -1.03 12.58 11.17
C LEU A 79 -1.38 11.09 11.20
N ILE A 80 -1.30 10.46 12.38
CA ILE A 80 -1.41 9.01 12.54
C ILE A 80 -2.79 8.66 13.06
N TRP A 81 -3.34 7.58 12.53
CA TRP A 81 -4.60 7.02 12.97
C TRP A 81 -4.40 5.62 13.49
N MET A 82 -5.12 5.27 14.54
CA MET A 82 -5.13 3.92 15.09
C MET A 82 -6.51 3.30 14.90
N GLU A 83 -6.53 2.05 14.43
CA GLU A 83 -7.72 1.19 14.43
C GLU A 83 -7.39 -0.13 15.14
N CYS A 84 -8.37 -0.73 15.81
CA CYS A 84 -8.22 -2.04 16.41
C CYS A 84 -8.80 -3.10 15.47
N ILE A 85 -8.01 -4.13 15.16
CA ILE A 85 -8.43 -5.24 14.30
C ILE A 85 -8.19 -6.58 14.99
N LYS A 86 -8.80 -7.65 14.45
CA LYS A 86 -8.51 -9.03 14.84
C LYS A 86 -7.97 -9.80 13.65
N ALA A 87 -6.79 -10.40 13.78
CA ALA A 87 -6.13 -11.16 12.73
C ALA A 87 -5.43 -12.41 13.28
N TYR A 88 -5.14 -13.37 12.41
CA TYR A 88 -4.32 -14.52 12.79
C TYR A 88 -2.85 -14.10 12.82
N PRO A 89 -2.10 -14.39 13.90
CA PRO A 89 -0.66 -14.19 13.92
C PRO A 89 0.02 -15.01 12.83
N ILE A 90 1.06 -14.43 12.21
CA ILE A 90 1.84 -15.10 11.17
C ILE A 90 2.71 -16.21 11.77
N CYS A 91 3.25 -15.98 12.98
CA CYS A 91 4.16 -16.90 13.63
C CYS A 91 3.41 -17.90 14.54
N GLY A 92 3.55 -19.18 14.22
CA GLY A 92 2.93 -20.28 14.95
C GLY A 92 1.48 -20.56 14.54
N TYR A 93 0.95 -21.67 15.00
CA TYR A 93 -0.45 -22.04 14.76
C TYR A 93 -1.33 -21.46 15.86
N HIS A 94 -2.32 -20.64 15.47
CA HIS A 94 -3.32 -20.07 16.39
C HIS A 94 -4.71 -20.37 15.85
N ALA A 95 -5.52 -21.07 16.63
CA ALA A 95 -6.91 -21.36 16.26
C ALA A 95 -7.81 -20.12 16.28
N GLU A 96 -7.41 -19.09 17.03
CA GLU A 96 -8.20 -17.87 17.22
C GLU A 96 -7.46 -16.63 16.71
N LYS A 97 -8.25 -15.63 16.28
CA LYS A 97 -7.72 -14.32 15.91
C LYS A 97 -7.32 -13.54 17.15
N LYS A 98 -6.13 -12.94 17.11
CA LYS A 98 -5.61 -12.07 18.17
C LYS A 98 -5.86 -10.59 17.85
N PRO A 99 -5.96 -9.74 18.87
CA PRO A 99 -6.10 -8.29 18.69
C PRO A 99 -4.79 -7.65 18.19
N TYR A 100 -4.91 -6.72 17.25
CA TYR A 100 -3.83 -5.89 16.73
C TYR A 100 -4.25 -4.42 16.73
N LEU A 101 -3.29 -3.53 17.01
CA LEU A 101 -3.39 -2.10 16.69
C LEU A 101 -2.86 -1.88 15.30
N ARG A 102 -3.71 -1.46 14.36
CA ARG A 102 -3.24 -0.98 13.08
C ARG A 102 -2.97 0.50 13.16
N ILE A 103 -1.74 0.86 12.84
CA ILE A 103 -1.26 2.23 12.77
C ILE A 103 -1.22 2.65 11.31
N THR A 104 -2.04 3.64 10.96
CA THR A 104 -2.17 4.19 9.62
C THR A 104 -1.45 5.54 9.55
N ALA A 105 -0.61 5.70 8.53
CA ALA A 105 0.10 6.93 8.22
C ALA A 105 -0.34 7.45 6.83
N PRO A 106 -0.14 8.74 6.52
CA PRO A 106 -0.44 9.28 5.20
C PRO A 106 0.49 8.75 4.09
N ASN A 107 1.75 8.47 4.41
CA ASN A 107 2.77 8.05 3.45
C ASN A 107 3.76 7.04 4.04
N LYS A 108 4.56 6.44 3.15
CA LYS A 108 5.52 5.38 3.49
C LYS A 108 6.64 5.85 4.41
N ASP A 109 7.11 7.08 4.29
CA ASP A 109 8.23 7.58 5.08
C ASP A 109 7.83 7.67 6.55
N LEU A 110 6.66 8.27 6.85
CA LEU A 110 6.13 8.33 8.21
C LEU A 110 5.92 6.93 8.79
N ARG A 111 5.45 5.98 7.98
CA ARG A 111 5.36 4.57 8.41
C ARG A 111 6.74 3.99 8.75
N PHE A 112 7.76 4.25 7.93
CA PHE A 112 9.11 3.74 8.17
C PHE A 112 9.75 4.37 9.40
N THR A 113 9.61 5.68 9.61
CA THR A 113 10.02 6.36 10.84
C THR A 113 9.35 5.71 12.07
N ALA A 114 8.04 5.41 12.01
CA ALA A 114 7.35 4.73 13.10
C ALA A 114 7.92 3.34 13.41
N LEU A 115 8.17 2.54 12.36
CA LEU A 115 8.73 1.20 12.48
C LEU A 115 10.15 1.25 13.03
N ASP A 116 10.96 2.21 12.60
CA ASP A 116 12.33 2.38 13.08
C ASP A 116 12.35 2.78 14.56
N ILE A 117 11.50 3.72 14.98
CA ILE A 117 11.34 4.08 16.40
C ILE A 117 10.99 2.85 17.25
N ILE A 118 10.05 2.01 16.79
CA ILE A 118 9.67 0.77 17.49
C ILE A 118 10.82 -0.23 17.51
N SER A 119 11.56 -0.36 16.40
CA SER A 119 12.72 -1.23 16.29
C SER A 119 13.81 -0.83 17.27
N ARG A 120 14.10 0.47 17.38
CA ARG A 120 15.07 1.02 18.34
C ARG A 120 14.63 0.78 19.78
N TYR A 121 13.37 1.07 20.11
CA TYR A 121 12.80 0.74 21.43
C TYR A 121 12.99 -0.75 21.77
N ASN A 122 12.74 -1.63 20.81
CA ASN A 122 12.91 -3.08 20.98
C ASN A 122 14.38 -3.52 21.14
N SER A 123 15.34 -2.69 20.76
CA SER A 123 16.78 -2.99 20.89
C SER A 123 17.33 -2.69 22.29
N GLU A 124 16.66 -1.80 23.02
CA GLU A 124 17.09 -1.32 24.34
C GLU A 124 16.40 -2.06 25.50
N ILE A 125 15.40 -2.91 25.20
CA ILE A 125 14.53 -3.51 26.21
C ILE A 125 14.58 -5.04 26.24
N ASP A 126 14.22 -5.60 27.39
CA ASP A 126 14.16 -7.05 27.60
C ASP A 126 13.16 -7.74 26.66
N GLN A 127 13.44 -9.01 26.35
CA GLN A 127 12.69 -9.80 25.37
C GLN A 127 11.18 -9.88 25.67
N GLU A 128 10.78 -9.90 26.94
CA GLU A 128 9.37 -9.96 27.37
C GLU A 128 8.58 -8.68 27.08
N ASN A 129 9.27 -7.55 26.96
CA ASN A 129 8.67 -6.22 26.76
C ASN A 129 8.71 -5.75 25.30
N ARG A 130 9.25 -6.58 24.39
CA ARG A 130 9.35 -6.27 22.97
C ARG A 130 7.97 -6.15 22.34
N ILE A 131 7.85 -5.15 21.50
CA ILE A 131 6.67 -4.86 20.71
C ILE A 131 6.74 -5.72 19.45
N GLU A 132 5.81 -6.65 19.34
CA GLU A 132 5.64 -7.48 18.14
C GLU A 132 4.90 -6.69 17.06
N THR A 133 5.55 -6.48 15.92
CA THR A 133 4.94 -5.84 14.75
C THR A 133 4.57 -6.87 13.68
N ALA A 134 3.64 -6.51 12.82
CA ALA A 134 3.21 -7.30 11.67
C ALA A 134 2.87 -6.37 10.51
N SER A 135 2.88 -6.91 9.28
CA SER A 135 2.70 -6.11 8.07
C SER A 135 3.70 -4.94 8.01
N ASP A 136 4.92 -5.21 8.49
CA ASP A 136 6.01 -4.31 8.86
C ASP A 136 7.15 -4.30 7.81
N ASP A 137 6.85 -4.74 6.58
CA ASP A 137 7.77 -4.74 5.45
C ASP A 137 8.58 -3.42 5.36
N THR A 138 9.91 -3.50 5.42
CA THR A 138 10.84 -2.36 5.38
C THR A 138 11.36 -2.04 3.97
N GLY A 139 11.09 -2.92 3.00
CA GLY A 139 11.47 -2.78 1.60
C GLY A 139 10.47 -1.96 0.77
N THR A 140 10.31 -2.32 -0.51
CA THR A 140 9.38 -1.65 -1.42
C THR A 140 7.92 -1.84 -1.01
N TYR A 141 7.22 -0.73 -0.74
CA TYR A 141 5.88 -0.75 -0.15
C TYR A 141 4.81 -1.25 -1.13
N TYR A 142 5.00 -1.02 -2.43
CA TYR A 142 4.04 -1.43 -3.47
C TYR A 142 3.73 -2.93 -3.45
N ARG A 143 4.65 -3.79 -2.99
CA ARG A 143 4.39 -5.24 -2.91
C ARG A 143 3.33 -5.56 -1.88
N LYS A 144 3.40 -4.90 -0.72
CA LYS A 144 2.36 -4.97 0.30
C LYS A 144 1.05 -4.44 -0.23
N VAL A 145 1.08 -3.27 -0.88
CA VAL A 145 -0.13 -2.66 -1.47
C VAL A 145 -0.77 -3.62 -2.49
N ALA A 146 0.03 -4.22 -3.35
CA ALA A 146 -0.46 -5.17 -4.35
C ALA A 146 -1.12 -6.39 -3.73
N ARG A 147 -0.53 -6.95 -2.66
CA ARG A 147 -1.12 -8.06 -1.91
C ARG A 147 -2.44 -7.67 -1.25
N GLU A 148 -2.47 -6.52 -0.58
CA GLU A 148 -3.60 -6.11 0.24
C GLU A 148 -4.81 -5.68 -0.60
N TYR A 149 -4.55 -5.07 -1.76
CA TYR A 149 -5.60 -4.61 -2.67
C TYR A 149 -5.77 -5.50 -3.90
N LYS A 150 -5.08 -6.65 -3.96
CA LYS A 150 -5.12 -7.59 -5.08
C LYS A 150 -4.81 -6.93 -6.42
N ILE A 151 -3.86 -6.00 -6.44
CA ILE A 151 -3.42 -5.32 -7.67
C ILE A 151 -2.53 -6.30 -8.45
N PRO A 152 -2.90 -6.68 -9.69
CA PRO A 152 -2.07 -7.55 -10.49
C PRO A 152 -0.85 -6.76 -10.96
N LEU A 153 0.34 -7.15 -10.52
CA LEU A 153 1.58 -6.48 -10.91
C LEU A 153 2.02 -6.79 -12.34
N SER A 154 1.57 -7.93 -12.89
CA SER A 154 1.87 -8.41 -14.23
C SER A 154 0.63 -8.94 -14.95
N GLY A 155 -0.51 -8.27 -14.77
CA GLY A 155 -1.80 -8.74 -15.31
C GLY A 155 -2.71 -7.60 -15.76
N TRP A 156 -3.95 -7.98 -16.12
CA TRP A 156 -4.97 -7.02 -16.53
C TRP A 156 -5.76 -6.54 -15.31
N GLY A 157 -5.87 -5.21 -15.19
CA GLY A 157 -6.77 -4.54 -14.26
C GLY A 157 -7.89 -3.84 -15.02
N LEU A 158 -9.08 -3.88 -14.45
CA LEU A 158 -10.22 -3.08 -14.86
C LEU A 158 -10.27 -1.81 -14.00
N VAL A 159 -10.49 -0.68 -14.66
CA VAL A 159 -10.60 0.63 -14.03
C VAL A 159 -11.99 1.18 -14.35
N SER A 160 -12.74 1.57 -13.34
CA SER A 160 -14.03 2.27 -13.47
C SER A 160 -13.97 3.65 -12.82
N ASP A 161 -14.95 4.51 -13.08
CA ASP A 161 -15.10 5.82 -12.41
C ASP A 161 -13.76 6.56 -12.23
N TYR A 162 -13.08 6.75 -13.35
CA TYR A 162 -11.76 7.35 -13.43
C TYR A 162 -11.81 8.76 -13.99
N ARG A 163 -10.81 9.57 -13.64
CA ARG A 163 -10.52 10.83 -14.33
C ARG A 163 -9.49 10.59 -15.42
N TYR A 164 -9.75 11.10 -16.62
CA TYR A 164 -8.91 10.89 -17.80
C TYR A 164 -8.16 12.16 -18.17
N ASN A 165 -6.85 12.04 -18.44
CA ASN A 165 -5.94 13.12 -18.79
C ASN A 165 -6.14 14.37 -17.92
N PHE A 166 -6.37 14.11 -16.63
CA PHE A 166 -6.61 15.13 -15.63
C PHE A 166 -5.35 15.97 -15.46
N SER A 167 -5.47 17.29 -15.58
CA SER A 167 -4.36 18.26 -15.51
C SER A 167 -3.84 18.44 -14.08
N ALA A 168 -3.47 17.37 -13.36
CA ALA A 168 -2.83 17.52 -12.05
C ALA A 168 -1.35 17.92 -12.25
N PRO A 169 -0.78 18.79 -11.38
CA PRO A 169 0.59 19.27 -11.49
C PRO A 169 1.66 18.16 -11.40
N TYR A 170 1.28 16.95 -10.99
CA TYR A 170 2.18 15.80 -10.79
C TYR A 170 2.10 14.75 -11.90
N CYS A 171 1.08 14.79 -12.77
CA CYS A 171 1.17 14.11 -14.05
C CYS A 171 2.02 14.98 -14.94
N ALA A 172 3.34 14.76 -14.89
CA ALA A 172 4.13 15.01 -16.07
C ALA A 172 3.38 14.29 -17.20
N LYS A 173 2.88 15.05 -18.18
CA LYS A 173 2.55 14.49 -19.48
C LYS A 173 3.84 13.83 -19.96
N SER A 174 4.04 12.57 -19.58
CA SER A 174 5.17 11.82 -20.08
C SER A 174 4.91 11.75 -21.58
N GLN A 175 5.83 12.30 -22.37
CA GLN A 175 5.74 12.23 -23.84
C GLN A 175 5.55 10.78 -24.32
N HIS A 176 5.90 9.80 -23.48
CA HIS A 176 5.82 8.38 -23.75
C HIS A 176 4.49 7.70 -23.37
N TYR A 177 3.62 8.35 -22.60
CA TYR A 177 2.33 7.80 -22.15
C TYR A 177 1.18 8.78 -22.43
N PRO A 178 0.55 8.72 -23.62
CA PRO A 178 -0.50 9.67 -24.03
C PRO A 178 -1.80 9.56 -23.25
N HIS A 179 -2.03 8.43 -22.56
CA HIS A 179 -3.24 8.18 -21.77
C HIS A 179 -2.90 8.10 -20.28
N ALA A 180 -3.44 9.02 -19.50
CA ALA A 180 -3.30 9.04 -18.05
C ALA A 180 -4.68 8.86 -17.39
N PHE A 181 -4.78 7.87 -16.51
CA PHE A 181 -5.98 7.58 -15.73
C PHE A 181 -5.69 7.83 -14.26
N TYR A 182 -6.64 8.45 -13.57
CA TYR A 182 -6.62 8.69 -12.13
C TYR A 182 -7.81 7.98 -11.52
N VAL A 183 -7.56 7.05 -10.62
CA VAL A 183 -8.58 6.18 -10.05
C VAL A 183 -8.38 6.01 -8.55
N HIS A 184 -9.48 6.01 -7.80
CA HIS A 184 -9.45 5.60 -6.40
C HIS A 184 -9.30 4.08 -6.31
N ILE A 185 -8.59 3.56 -5.31
CA ILE A 185 -8.32 2.11 -5.19
C ILE A 185 -9.59 1.24 -5.23
N ASP A 186 -10.69 1.71 -4.67
CA ASP A 186 -11.99 0.99 -4.67
C ASP A 186 -12.60 0.78 -6.07
N ASN A 187 -12.16 1.60 -7.03
CA ASN A 187 -12.60 1.59 -8.42
C ASN A 187 -11.61 0.84 -9.35
N PHE A 188 -10.59 0.20 -8.77
CA PHE A 188 -9.64 -0.66 -9.47
C PHE A 188 -9.89 -2.12 -9.10
N ARG A 189 -9.96 -3.02 -10.10
CA ARG A 189 -10.19 -4.45 -9.86
C ARG A 189 -9.29 -5.33 -10.75
N PRO A 190 -8.72 -6.42 -10.24
CA PRO A 190 -8.10 -7.43 -11.10
C PRO A 190 -9.15 -8.07 -12.01
N ILE A 191 -8.75 -8.46 -13.22
CA ILE A 191 -9.58 -9.25 -14.13
C ILE A 191 -9.18 -10.72 -13.99
N ASP A 192 -10.03 -11.48 -13.31
CA ASP A 192 -9.84 -12.94 -13.16
C ASP A 192 -10.59 -13.74 -14.24
N ASN A 193 -11.66 -13.18 -14.83
CA ASN A 193 -12.42 -13.78 -15.92
C ASN A 193 -12.59 -12.78 -17.08
N PHE A 194 -12.10 -13.16 -18.27
CA PHE A 194 -12.19 -12.38 -19.50
C PHE A 194 -13.43 -12.69 -20.34
N GLU A 195 -14.24 -13.70 -20.01
CA GLU A 195 -15.45 -14.08 -20.76
C GLU A 195 -16.39 -12.90 -21.03
N PRO A 196 -16.67 -11.99 -20.06
CA PRO A 196 -17.52 -10.84 -20.34
C PRO A 196 -16.92 -9.87 -21.36
N LEU A 197 -15.58 -9.80 -21.44
CA LEU A 197 -14.85 -8.90 -22.33
C LEU A 197 -14.78 -9.45 -23.75
N TYR A 198 -14.90 -10.75 -23.97
CA TYR A 198 -14.91 -11.35 -25.32
C TYR A 198 -16.11 -10.91 -26.17
N LYS A 199 -17.18 -10.42 -25.54
CA LYS A 199 -18.33 -9.82 -26.26
C LYS A 199 -18.02 -8.43 -26.84
N ILE A 200 -16.98 -7.78 -26.32
CA ILE A 200 -16.64 -6.38 -26.62
C ILE A 200 -15.32 -6.32 -27.40
N TYR A 201 -14.39 -7.22 -27.11
CA TYR A 201 -13.05 -7.26 -27.68
C TYR A 201 -12.70 -8.66 -28.20
N PRO A 202 -11.96 -8.78 -29.33
CA PRO A 202 -11.46 -10.06 -29.81
C PRO A 202 -10.64 -10.79 -28.73
N SER A 203 -10.86 -12.10 -28.58
CA SER A 203 -10.16 -12.92 -27.57
C SER A 203 -8.64 -12.92 -27.77
N SER A 204 -8.15 -12.78 -29.00
CA SER A 204 -6.72 -12.71 -29.35
C SER A 204 -5.98 -11.58 -28.62
N LEU A 205 -6.65 -10.45 -28.35
CA LEU A 205 -6.03 -9.31 -27.65
C LEU A 205 -5.63 -9.63 -26.20
N PHE A 206 -6.24 -10.63 -25.59
CA PHE A 206 -5.96 -11.05 -24.22
C PHE A 206 -5.01 -12.26 -24.15
N VAL A 207 -4.85 -13.00 -25.25
CA VAL A 207 -4.05 -14.23 -25.32
C VAL A 207 -2.58 -13.94 -25.64
N HIS A 208 -2.30 -12.90 -26.42
CA HIS A 208 -0.94 -12.61 -26.93
C HIS A 208 -0.06 -11.78 -26.01
N ASP A 209 -0.59 -11.30 -24.88
CA ASP A 209 0.14 -10.44 -23.94
C ASP A 209 0.71 -11.24 -22.74
N ARG A 210 0.99 -12.54 -22.93
CA ARG A 210 1.82 -13.31 -21.99
C ARG A 210 3.26 -13.19 -22.48
N ALA A 211 4.05 -12.37 -21.78
CA ALA A 211 5.42 -12.02 -22.13
C ALA A 211 6.27 -13.18 -22.68
N LEU A 212 6.93 -12.91 -23.82
CA LEU A 212 8.04 -13.63 -24.44
C LEU A 212 7.74 -15.04 -25.02
N VAL A 213 7.50 -15.12 -26.34
CA VAL A 213 7.82 -16.31 -27.14
C VAL A 213 9.11 -16.00 -27.88
N LEU A 214 10.24 -16.50 -27.39
CA LEU A 214 11.45 -16.62 -28.20
C LEU A 214 11.21 -17.79 -29.16
N THR A 215 11.10 -17.50 -30.46
CA THR A 215 11.22 -18.51 -31.51
C THR A 215 12.68 -18.67 -31.90
#